data_AF-A0A3C1GE48-F1
#
_entry.id   AF-A0A3C1GE48-F1
#
_cell.length_a   1.000
_cell.length_b   1.000
_cell.length_c   1.000
_cell.angle_alpha   90.00
_cell.angle_beta   90.00
_cell.angle_gamma   90.00
#
_symmetry.space_group_name_H-M   'P 1'
#
loop_
_entity.id
_entity.type
_entity.pdbx_description
1 polymer ?
#
loop_
_entity_poly.entity_id
_entity_poly.type
_entity_poly.pdbx_seq_one_letter_code
_entity_poly.pdbx_strand_id
1 'polypeptide(L)' 'MSEPMIVSDPKVMMGKPVVAGTRLRVDLILEKLGSGESIEAVLASHPRLTRGGGAGRPPLRRPGASG' A
#
# COMPACT_ATOMS: atom_id res chain seq x y z
N MET A 1 -7.34 -9.29 -15.56
CA MET A 1 -7.31 -9.81 -14.18
C MET A 1 -6.98 -8.64 -13.27
N SER A 2 -7.76 -8.41 -12.22
CA SER A 2 -7.56 -7.26 -11.30
C SER A 2 -6.28 -7.46 -10.49
N GLU A 3 -5.37 -6.49 -10.51
CA GLU A 3 -4.15 -6.55 -9.70
C GLU A 3 -4.50 -6.41 -8.20
N PRO A 4 -3.85 -7.17 -7.31
CA PRO A 4 -4.10 -7.07 -5.88
C PRO A 4 -3.62 -5.71 -5.35
N MET A 5 -4.54 -4.92 -4.79
CA MET A 5 -4.25 -3.59 -4.20
C MET A 5 -3.60 -3.67 -2.82
N ILE A 6 -3.76 -4.79 -2.12
CA ILE A 6 -3.15 -5.05 -0.82
C ILE A 6 -2.31 -6.32 -0.94
N VAL A 7 -1.06 -6.23 -0.49
CA VAL A 7 -0.12 -7.35 -0.46
C VAL A 7 0.20 -7.68 0.99
N SER A 8 0.09 -8.97 1.32
CA SER A 8 0.63 -9.55 2.55
C SER A 8 1.61 -10.63 2.13
N ASP A 9 2.89 -10.40 2.39
CA ASP A 9 3.97 -11.33 2.08
C ASP A 9 4.83 -11.46 3.35
N PRO A 10 5.04 -12.65 3.93
CA PRO A 10 5.90 -12.83 5.09
C PRO A 10 7.31 -12.24 4.92
N LYS A 11 7.80 -12.14 3.67
CA LYS A 11 9.09 -11.53 3.32
C LYS A 11 9.04 -9.99 3.29
N VAL A 12 7.86 -9.38 3.34
CA VAL A 12 7.63 -7.94 3.32
C VAL A 12 6.94 -7.51 4.62
N MET A 13 7.60 -6.68 5.43
CA MET A 13 7.06 -6.21 6.71
C MET A 13 6.50 -7.33 7.62
N MET A 14 7.14 -8.50 7.65
CA MET A 14 6.72 -9.64 8.48
C MET A 14 5.28 -10.11 8.18
N GLY A 15 4.80 -9.96 6.94
CA GLY A 15 3.44 -10.34 6.55
C GLY A 15 2.38 -9.28 6.85
N LYS A 16 2.75 -8.12 7.41
CA LYS A 16 1.78 -7.04 7.62
C LYS A 16 1.17 -6.59 6.28
N PRO A 17 -0.16 -6.39 6.21
CA PRO A 17 -0.80 -5.90 5.00
C PRO A 17 -0.28 -4.51 4.61
N VAL A 18 0.19 -4.38 3.38
CA VAL A 18 0.66 -3.12 2.80
C VAL A 18 -0.07 -2.84 1.49
N VAL A 19 -0.21 -1.56 1.17
CA VAL A 19 -0.72 -1.14 -0.13
C VAL A 19 0.28 -1.51 -1.22
N ALA A 20 -0.19 -2.19 -2.26
CA ALA A 20 0.60 -2.70 -3.36
C ALA A 20 1.43 -1.60 -4.03
N GLY A 21 2.72 -1.87 -4.27
CA GLY A 21 3.66 -0.91 -4.84
C GLY A 21 4.12 0.18 -3.85
N THR A 22 3.73 0.08 -2.57
CA THR A 22 4.19 0.96 -1.51
C THR A 22 4.76 0.17 -0.34
N ARG A 23 5.33 0.89 0.63
CA ARG A 23 5.61 0.37 1.98
C ARG A 23 4.63 0.96 3.01
N LEU A 24 3.46 1.38 2.55
CA LEU A 24 2.43 1.96 3.40
C LEU A 24 1.57 0.84 3.96
N ARG A 25 1.58 0.68 5.28
CA ARG A 25 0.77 -0.33 5.95
C ARG A 25 -0.69 0.10 5.95
N VAL A 26 -1.58 -0.89 5.83
CA VAL A 26 -3.03 -0.66 5.88
C VAL A 26 -3.46 -0.16 7.26
N ASP A 27 -2.83 -0.64 8.33
CA ASP A 27 -3.11 -0.22 9.71
C ASP A 27 -2.93 1.29 9.90
N LEU A 28 -1.84 1.87 9.41
CA LEU A 28 -1.57 3.31 9.49
C LEU A 28 -2.63 4.15 8.78
N ILE A 29 -3.14 3.68 7.62
CA ILE A 29 -4.21 4.37 6.90
C ILE A 29 -5.49 4.35 7.73
N LEU A 30 -5.83 3.20 8.32
CA LEU A 30 -7.01 3.05 9.17
C LEU A 30 -6.91 3.89 10.46
N GLU A 31 -5.73 3.97 11.08
CA GLU A 31 -5.47 4.82 12.24
C GLU A 31 -5.71 6.30 11.92
N LYS A 32 -5.17 6.77 10.79
CA LYS A 32 -5.36 8.14 10.31
C LYS A 32 -6.83 8.48 10.07
N LEU A 33 -7.53 7.61 9.34
CA LEU A 33 -8.97 7.76 9.12
C LEU A 33 -9.77 7.70 10.43
N GLY A 34 -9.40 6.80 11.34
CA GLY A 34 -10.01 6.67 12.67
C GLY A 34 -9.78 7.89 13.57
N SER A 35 -8.68 8.62 13.38
CA SER A 35 -8.42 9.91 14.04
C SER A 35 -9.19 11.09 13.44
N GLY A 36 -9.97 10.87 12.39
CA GLY A 36 -10.76 11.89 11.70
C GLY A 36 -10.02 12.61 10.57
N GLU A 37 -8.86 12.13 10.15
CA GLU A 37 -8.15 12.66 8.97
C GLU A 37 -8.95 12.37 7.70
N SER A 38 -9.11 13.37 6.82
CA SER A 38 -9.82 13.17 5.55
C SER A 38 -8.99 12.34 4.57
N ILE A 39 -9.66 11.69 3.62
CA ILE A 39 -9.01 10.90 2.56
C ILE A 39 -8.02 11.78 1.78
N GLU A 40 -8.39 13.03 1.49
CA GLU A 40 -7.57 14.00 0.77
C GLU A 40 -6.29 14.33 1.55
N ALA A 41 -6.36 14.49 2.86
CA ALA A 41 -5.19 14.73 3.71
C ALA A 41 -4.27 13.49 3.81
N VAL A 42 -4.87 12.30 3.88
CA VAL A 42 -4.12 11.03 3.82
C VAL A 42 -3.38 10.89 2.49
N LEU A 43 -4.04 11.21 1.36
CA LEU A 43 -3.42 11.17 0.03
C LEU A 43 -2.34 12.25 -0.13
N ALA A 44 -2.57 13.46 0.37
CA ALA A 44 -1.59 14.55 0.35
C ALA A 44 -0.32 14.20 1.15
N SER A 45 -0.47 13.50 2.28
CA SER A 45 0.66 13.03 3.10
C SER A 45 1.37 11.80 2.51
N HIS A 46 0.75 11.09 1.55
CA HIS A 46 1.30 9.90 0.92
C HIS A 46 1.20 9.96 -0.61
N PRO A 47 2.11 10.68 -1.30
CA PRO A 47 2.04 10.89 -2.75
C PRO A 47 2.06 9.62 -3.62
N ARG A 48 2.48 8.49 -3.03
CA ARG A 48 2.48 7.17 -3.69
C ARG A 48 1.15 6.43 -3.54
N LEU A 49 0.25 6.89 -2.69
CA LEU A 49 -1.08 6.34 -2.54
C LEU A 49 -2.01 7.05 -3.52
N THR A 50 -2.77 6.27 -4.30
CA THR A 50 -3.82 6.82 -5.15
C THR A 50 -5.19 6.53 -4.54
N ARG A 51 -6.21 7.29 -4.96
CA ARG A 51 -7.59 7.11 -4.48
C ARG A 51 -8.14 5.70 -4.76
N GLY A 52 -7.63 5.03 -5.80
CA GLY A 52 -7.97 3.64 -6.11
C GLY A 52 -7.22 2.60 -5.27
N GLY A 53 -6.43 3.00 -4.27
CA GLY A 53 -5.71 2.08 -3.39
C GLY A 53 -4.45 1.45 -3.99
N GLY A 54 -4.05 1.78 -5.23
CA GLY A 54 -2.80 1.32 -5.83
C GLY A 54 -1.70 2.38 -5.75
N ALA A 55 -0.43 1.98 -5.85
CA ALA A 55 0.63 2.90 -6.24
C ALA A 55 0.58 3.19 -7.74
N GLY A 56 1.02 4.36 -8.17
CA GLY A 56 1.11 4.77 -9.59
C GLY A 56 2.09 3.97 -10.48
N ARG A 57 2.29 2.66 -10.21
CA ARG A 57 3.14 1.66 -10.92
C ARG A 57 4.66 1.83 -10.67
N PRO A 58 5.52 0.79 -10.77
CA PRO A 58 5.29 -0.66 -10.90
C PRO A 58 5.33 -1.40 -9.55
N PRO A 59 4.84 -2.67 -9.50
CA PRO A 59 4.81 -3.46 -8.27
C PRO A 59 6.22 -3.71 -7.73
N LEU A 60 6.31 -3.89 -6.41
CA LEU A 60 7.49 -4.45 -5.75
C LEU A 60 7.85 -5.75 -6.49
N ARG A 61 8.91 -5.72 -7.31
CA ARG A 61 9.46 -6.95 -7.89
C ARG A 61 9.71 -7.90 -6.74
N ARG A 62 9.08 -9.08 -6.77
CA ARG A 62 9.40 -10.14 -5.81
C ARG A 62 10.91 -10.37 -5.86
N PRO A 63 11.62 -10.41 -4.71
CA PRO A 63 13.00 -10.85 -4.71
C PRO A 63 13.01 -12.31 -5.19
N GLY A 64 13.54 -12.55 -6.39
CA GLY A 64 13.67 -13.90 -6.97
C GLY A 64 12.90 -14.19 -8.27
N ALA A 65 12.33 -13.21 -8.96
CA ALA A 65 11.86 -13.42 -10.34
C ALA A 65 13.06 -13.43 -11.32
N SER A 66 13.79 -14.55 -11.32
CA SER A 66 14.60 -14.99 -12.46
C SER A 66 13.70 -15.83 -13.36
N GLY A 67 13.60 -15.48 -14.64
CA GLY A 67 12.82 -16.21 -15.65
C GLY A 67 11.56 -15.48 -16.07
#